data_AF-A0A350PIQ3-F1
#
_entry.id   AF-A0A350PIQ3-F1
#
_cell.length_a   1.000
_cell.length_b   1.000
_cell.length_c   1.000
_cell.angle_alpha   90.00
_cell.angle_beta   90.00
_cell.angle_gamma   90.00
#
_symmetry.space_group_name_H-M   'P 1'
#
loop_
_entity.id
_entity.type
_entity.pdbx_description
1 polymer ?
#
loop_
_entity_poly.entity_id
_entity_poly.type
_entity_poly.pdbx_seq_one_letter_code
_entity_poly.pdbx_strand_id
1 'polypeptide(L)'
;TGAAEGNTRLNAFDNALLEAGVGDTNLMRMSSICPPGAKEVSRDEIELPGGGLIPLAYAHIDSQTPQMWIASAIAVGIPEDETQ
;
A
#
# COMPACT_ATOMS: atom_id res chain seq x y z
N THR A 1 3.27 6.10 -0.09
CA THR A 1 2.76 5.72 -1.43
C THR A 1 3.95 5.47 -2.33
N GLY A 2 3.76 4.89 -3.51
CA GLY A 2 4.84 4.67 -4.49
C GLY A 2 4.29 4.56 -5.90
N ALA A 3 5.11 4.90 -6.90
CA ALA A 3 4.80 4.86 -8.31
C ALA A 3 6.09 4.66 -9.13
N ALA A 4 6.21 3.50 -9.80
CA ALA A 4 7.41 3.16 -10.53
C ALA A 4 7.11 2.53 -11.90
N GLU A 5 8.09 2.65 -12.79
CA GLU A 5 8.12 1.98 -14.09
C GLU A 5 8.70 0.56 -13.98
N GLY A 6 8.47 -0.25 -15.01
CA GLY A 6 9.05 -1.59 -15.09
C GLY A 6 8.92 -2.22 -16.47
N ASN A 7 9.81 -3.17 -16.77
CA ASN A 7 9.81 -3.89 -18.05
C ASN A 7 8.56 -4.75 -18.26
N THR A 8 7.89 -5.13 -17.17
CA THR A 8 6.61 -5.81 -17.16
C THR A 8 5.69 -5.14 -16.15
N ARG A 9 4.37 -5.35 -16.27
CA ARG A 9 3.40 -4.87 -15.28
C ARG A 9 3.73 -5.35 -13.86
N LEU A 10 4.22 -6.59 -13.73
CA LEU A 10 4.62 -7.14 -12.45
C LEU A 10 5.85 -6.42 -11.87
N ASN A 11 6.86 -6.11 -12.70
CA ASN A 11 8.02 -5.35 -12.22
C ASN A 11 7.68 -3.91 -11.88
N ALA A 12 6.80 -3.25 -12.64
CA ALA A 12 6.34 -1.90 -12.32
C ALA A 12 5.60 -1.88 -10.98
N PHE A 13 4.72 -2.87 -10.76
CA PHE A 13 4.03 -3.05 -9.49
C PHE A 13 5.01 -3.31 -8.33
N ASP A 14 5.96 -4.22 -8.49
CA ASP A 14 6.97 -4.56 -7.48
C ASP A 14 7.85 -3.35 -7.10
N ASN A 15 8.34 -2.62 -8.11
CA ASN A 15 9.10 -1.38 -7.89
C ASN A 15 8.27 -0.32 -7.15
N ALA A 16 6.97 -0.21 -7.45
CA ALA A 16 6.08 0.72 -6.75
C ALA A 16 5.87 0.32 -5.28
N LEU A 17 5.88 -0.98 -4.97
CA LEU A 17 5.85 -1.47 -3.57
C LEU A 17 7.15 -1.17 -2.83
N LEU A 18 8.30 -1.31 -3.50
CA LEU A 18 9.60 -0.94 -2.93
C LEU A 18 9.65 0.56 -2.59
N GLU A 19 9.21 1.42 -3.50
CA GLU A 19 9.12 2.86 -3.24
C GLU A 19 8.11 3.18 -2.12
N ALA A 20 6.99 2.45 -2.05
CA ALA A 20 6.03 2.57 -0.96
C ALA A 20 6.55 2.02 0.39
N GLY A 21 7.74 1.40 0.41
CA GLY A 21 8.38 0.85 1.60
C GLY A 21 7.79 -0.49 2.06
N VAL A 22 7.09 -1.24 1.20
CA VAL A 22 6.48 -2.54 1.54
C VAL A 22 6.91 -3.68 0.61
N GLY A 23 7.82 -3.43 -0.33
CA GLY A 23 8.22 -4.38 -1.37
C GLY A 23 8.90 -5.65 -0.86
N ASP A 24 9.61 -5.60 0.26
CA ASP A 24 10.27 -6.78 0.85
C ASP A 24 9.33 -7.66 1.68
N THR A 25 8.01 -7.53 1.51
CA THR A 25 6.99 -8.24 2.31
C THR A 25 5.98 -8.98 1.43
N ASN A 26 5.27 -9.93 2.03
CA ASN A 26 4.16 -10.62 1.38
C ASN A 26 2.84 -9.92 1.72
N LEU A 27 2.22 -9.28 0.72
CA LEU A 27 0.99 -8.52 0.90
C LEU A 27 -0.25 -9.41 0.90
N MET A 28 -1.02 -9.39 1.99
CA MET A 28 -2.34 -10.00 2.07
C MET A 28 -3.41 -8.94 1.84
N ARG A 29 -4.11 -8.99 0.70
CA ARG A 29 -5.09 -7.98 0.32
C ARG A 29 -6.35 -8.04 1.22
N MET A 30 -6.68 -6.93 1.86
CA MET A 30 -7.83 -6.80 2.76
C MET A 30 -9.00 -6.04 2.12
N SER A 31 -10.21 -6.20 2.68
CA SER A 31 -11.46 -5.57 2.25
C SER A 31 -11.69 -4.13 2.77
N SER A 32 -10.61 -3.43 3.16
CA SER A 32 -10.60 -2.02 3.64
C SER A 32 -11.39 -1.71 4.93
N ILE A 33 -11.18 -2.48 6.00
CA ILE A 33 -11.67 -2.15 7.35
C ILE A 33 -10.48 -1.76 8.25
N CYS A 34 -10.59 -0.63 8.94
CA CYS A 34 -9.69 -0.25 10.03
C CYS A 34 -10.25 -0.83 11.34
N PRO A 35 -9.51 -1.66 12.09
CA PRO A 35 -9.99 -2.19 13.36
C PRO A 35 -10.25 -1.07 14.39
N PRO A 36 -11.27 -1.21 15.27
CA PRO A 36 -11.46 -0.30 16.39
C PRO A 36 -10.22 -0.22 17.28
N GLY A 37 -9.92 0.97 17.79
CA GLY A 37 -8.73 1.22 18.61
C GLY A 37 -7.39 1.10 17.88
N ALA A 38 -7.39 0.98 16.54
CA ALA A 38 -6.15 1.05 15.75
C ALA A 38 -5.49 2.42 15.92
N LYS A 39 -4.15 2.42 15.99
CA LYS A 39 -3.36 3.65 16.13
C LYS A 39 -2.71 3.99 14.81
N GLU A 40 -2.88 5.23 14.38
CA GLU A 40 -2.07 5.78 13.30
C GLU A 40 -0.64 5.97 13.80
N VAL A 41 0.31 5.44 13.04
CA VAL A 41 1.74 5.57 13.31
C VAL A 41 2.45 5.92 12.01
N SER A 42 3.57 6.65 12.11
CA SER A 42 4.39 6.95 10.94
C SER A 42 4.99 5.68 10.35
N ARG A 43 5.22 5.66 9.03
CA ARG A 43 5.94 4.55 8.37
C ARG A 43 7.31 4.32 8.98
N ASP A 44 8.01 5.36 9.41
CA ASP A 44 9.36 5.28 9.98
C ASP A 44 9.39 4.63 11.37
N GLU A 45 8.23 4.54 12.04
CA GLU A 45 8.09 3.91 13.36
C GLU A 45 7.81 2.40 13.26
N ILE A 46 7.51 1.89 12.06
CA ILE A 46 7.21 0.47 11.81
C ILE A 46 8.39 -0.19 11.11
N GLU A 47 8.94 -1.22 11.74
CA GLU A 47 9.79 -2.20 11.05
C GLU A 47 8.93 -3.37 10.57
N LEU A 48 8.85 -3.54 9.25
CA LEU A 48 8.15 -4.67 8.66
C LEU A 48 9.10 -5.87 8.57
N PRO A 49 8.67 -7.06 9.02
CA PRO A 49 9.49 -8.26 8.87
C PRO A 49 9.64 -8.63 7.39
N GLY A 50 10.89 -8.76 6.93
CA GLY A 50 11.18 -9.23 5.57
C GLY A 50 10.55 -10.60 5.30
N GLY A 51 9.83 -10.72 4.18
CA GLY A 51 9.04 -11.90 3.82
C GLY A 51 7.82 -12.15 4.71
N GLY A 52 7.51 -11.26 5.66
CA GLY A 52 6.36 -11.39 6.54
C GLY A 52 5.03 -11.22 5.80
N LEU A 53 3.97 -11.80 6.35
CA LEU A 53 2.61 -11.68 5.84
C LEU A 53 1.95 -10.42 6.41
N ILE A 54 1.82 -9.37 5.59
CA ILE A 54 1.29 -8.07 6.01
C ILE A 54 -0.14 -7.90 5.49
N PRO A 55 -1.16 -7.84 6.37
CA PRO A 55 -2.51 -7.44 6.00
C PRO A 55 -2.49 -5.99 5.50
N LEU A 56 -2.86 -5.76 4.24
CA LEU A 56 -2.82 -4.43 3.64
C LEU A 56 -4.06 -4.17 2.77
N ALA A 57 -4.70 -3.03 2.99
CA ALA A 57 -5.64 -2.46 2.03
C ALA A 57 -4.85 -1.52 1.09
N TYR A 58 -4.85 -1.82 -0.20
CA TYR A 58 -4.16 -1.00 -1.19
C TYR A 58 -4.96 -0.91 -2.49
N ALA A 59 -4.76 0.19 -3.19
CA ALA A 59 -5.21 0.40 -4.55
C ALA A 59 -3.98 0.55 -5.45
N HIS A 60 -4.07 0.01 -6.65
CA HIS A 60 -3.04 0.18 -7.67
C HIS A 60 -3.72 0.35 -9.03
N ILE A 61 -3.00 1.00 -9.93
CA ILE A 61 -3.35 1.16 -11.33
C ILE A 61 -2.05 1.07 -12.13
N ASP A 62 -2.10 0.41 -13.28
CA ASP A 62 -1.00 0.35 -14.24
C ASP A 62 -1.47 0.86 -15.61
N SER A 63 -0.52 1.36 -16.40
CA SER A 63 -0.74 1.71 -17.80
C SER A 63 0.48 1.34 -18.63
N GLN A 64 0.23 0.92 -19.87
CA GLN A 64 1.27 0.70 -20.88
C GLN A 64 1.21 1.77 -21.98
N THR A 65 0.37 2.79 -21.80
CA THR A 65 0.18 3.87 -22.79
C THR A 65 1.19 4.98 -22.51
N PRO A 66 2.11 5.28 -23.45
CA PRO A 66 3.07 6.35 -23.27
C PRO A 66 2.39 7.69 -22.98
N GLN A 67 2.96 8.48 -22.06
CA GLN A 67 2.47 9.80 -21.64
C GLN A 67 1.09 9.81 -20.97
N MET A 68 0.53 8.65 -20.61
CA MET A 68 -0.69 8.58 -19.81
C MET A 68 -0.37 8.83 -18.33
N TRP A 69 -1.07 9.78 -17.74
CA TRP A 69 -1.03 10.02 -16.29
C TRP A 69 -1.97 9.05 -15.58
N ILE A 70 -1.46 8.39 -14.54
CA ILE A 70 -2.22 7.53 -13.63
C ILE A 70 -1.95 7.97 -12.19
N ALA A 71 -2.93 7.75 -11.31
CA ALA A 71 -2.81 8.05 -9.89
C ALA A 71 -3.56 7.00 -9.07
N SER A 72 -3.03 6.70 -7.89
CA SER A 72 -3.66 5.86 -6.88
C SER A 72 -3.72 6.61 -5.56
N ALA A 73 -4.80 6.41 -4.79
CA ALA A 73 -5.01 7.03 -3.49
C ALA A 73 -5.67 6.04 -2.54
N ILE A 74 -5.43 6.23 -1.24
CA ILE A 74 -6.11 5.54 -0.14
C ILE A 74 -6.62 6.60 0.84
N ALA A 75 -7.67 6.25 1.58
CA ALA A 75 -8.18 7.06 2.67
C ALA A 75 -8.61 6.12 3.80
N VAL A 76 -8.53 6.61 5.04
CA VAL A 76 -9.00 5.91 6.24
C VAL A 76 -9.99 6.82 6.93
N GLY A 77 -11.21 6.32 7.15
CA GLY A 77 -12.19 7.00 8.00
C GLY A 77 -11.91 6.63 9.46
N ILE A 78 -11.50 7.61 10.27
CA ILE A 78 -11.27 7.43 11.70
C ILE A 78 -12.54 7.88 12.43
N PRO A 79 -13.22 6.98 13.17
CA PRO A 79 -14.41 7.36 13.93
C PRO A 79 -14.06 8.27 15.11
N GLU A 80 -14.99 9.15 15.51
CA GLU A 80 -14.84 9.96 16.73
C GLU A 80 -14.87 9.08 18.00
N ASP A 81 -15.65 8.00 17.97
CA ASP A 81 -15.68 6.98 19.00
C ASP A 81 -14.66 5.88 18.66
N GLU A 82 -13.59 5.80 19.43
CA GLU A 82 -12.49 4.82 19.25
C GLU A 82 -12.94 3.35 19.39
N THR A 83 -14.14 3.10 19.92
CA THR A 83 -14.70 1.75 20.10
C THR A 83 -15.49 1.25 18.89
N GLN A 84 -15.73 2.11 17.89
CA GLN A 84 -16.45 1.80 16.65
C GLN A 84 -15.51 1.40 15.51
#